data_AF-A0A399IR95-F1
#
_entry.id   AF-A0A399IR95-F1
#
_cell.length_a   1.000
_cell.length_b   1.000
_cell.length_c   1.000
_cell.angle_alpha   90.00
_cell.angle_beta   90.00
_cell.angle_gamma   90.00
#
_symmetry.space_group_name_H-M   'P 1'
#
loop_
_entity.id
_entity.type
_entity.pdbx_description
1 polymer ?
#
loop_
_entity_poly.entity_id
_entity_poly.type
_entity_poly.pdbx_seq_one_letter_code
_entity_poly.pdbx_strand_id
1 'polypeptide(L)'
;MTILDMLNKINKNNKLMAKGLEIIKDNYTSLVNDNYELVINEDGELNVKIPSLEKRDEYVYKSIGEYEYPLVMCMRIPDTKNVDKYNYVLGKFMELYKDKLDLLFKDVNTIEKLKENVVKTKNRIDYTTYASIFLGVIGAIALCIVDFFPTTRSIFILGIILFFILSLVIQLSKENQIKKIIDGYLSVIKTEWYKKQLSKEYAFLCNLAG
;
A
#
# COMPACT_ATOMS: atom_id res chain seq x y z
N MET A 1 14.60 1.25 22.72
CA MET A 1 13.73 2.08 21.85
C MET A 1 14.35 2.10 20.45
N THR A 2 13.55 2.12 19.39
CA THR A 2 14.04 2.20 17.99
C THR A 2 13.70 3.55 17.34
N ILE A 3 14.29 3.86 16.18
CA ILE A 3 13.90 5.03 15.38
C ILE A 3 12.44 4.91 14.93
N LEU A 4 12.00 3.71 14.59
CA LEU A 4 10.62 3.42 14.23
C LEU A 4 9.64 3.76 15.37
N ASP A 5 9.99 3.45 16.63
CA ASP A 5 9.18 3.83 17.80
C ASP A 5 9.09 5.35 17.98
N MET A 6 10.20 6.05 17.74
CA MET A 6 10.25 7.52 17.85
C MET A 6 9.38 8.18 16.78
N LEU A 7 9.51 7.75 15.53
CA LEU A 7 8.71 8.26 14.42
C LEU A 7 7.22 7.93 14.57
N ASN A 8 6.88 6.75 15.11
CA ASN A 8 5.50 6.40 15.42
C ASN A 8 4.89 7.28 16.52
N LYS A 9 5.68 7.66 17.55
CA LYS A 9 5.23 8.59 18.58
C LYS A 9 4.97 9.99 18.03
N ILE A 10 5.86 10.49 17.17
CA ILE A 10 5.73 11.81 16.53
C ILE A 10 4.53 11.85 15.58
N ASN A 11 4.33 10.79 14.80
CA ASN A 11 3.32 10.73 13.74
C ASN A 11 2.02 10.03 14.15
N LYS A 12 1.71 9.92 15.45
CA LYS A 12 0.56 9.17 15.98
C LYS A 12 -0.79 9.58 15.38
N ASN A 13 -0.92 10.82 14.92
CA ASN A 13 -2.14 11.36 14.32
C ASN A 13 -2.22 11.19 12.79
N ASN A 14 -1.13 10.80 12.12
CA ASN A 14 -1.10 10.63 10.67
C ASN A 14 -1.23 9.15 10.29
N LYS A 15 -2.45 8.74 9.92
CA LYS A 15 -2.78 7.34 9.56
C LYS A 15 -1.92 6.80 8.41
N LEU A 16 -1.58 7.62 7.42
CA LEU A 16 -0.78 7.18 6.26
C LEU A 16 0.67 6.92 6.65
N MET A 17 1.27 7.81 7.45
CA MET A 17 2.63 7.63 7.96
C MET A 17 2.71 6.46 8.92
N ALA A 18 1.74 6.32 9.84
CA ALA A 18 1.67 5.18 10.75
C ALA A 18 1.61 3.85 9.99
N LYS A 19 0.83 3.78 8.91
CA LYS A 19 0.76 2.59 8.06
C LYS A 19 2.07 2.30 7.32
N GLY A 20 2.74 3.33 6.79
CA GLY A 20 4.07 3.16 6.18
C GLY A 20 5.11 2.65 7.18
N LEU A 21 5.06 3.12 8.43
CA LEU A 21 5.94 2.68 9.50
C LEU A 21 5.61 1.25 9.98
N GLU A 22 4.33 0.89 10.09
CA GLU A 22 3.88 -0.47 10.39
C GLU A 22 4.37 -1.46 9.33
N ILE A 23 4.31 -1.07 8.06
CA ILE A 23 4.78 -1.89 6.95
C ILE A 23 6.30 -2.12 7.03
N ILE A 24 7.09 -1.12 7.42
CA ILE A 24 8.53 -1.33 7.69
C ILE A 24 8.71 -2.31 8.85
N LYS A 25 7.97 -2.11 9.95
CA LYS A 25 8.07 -2.97 11.12
C LYS A 25 7.81 -4.44 10.77
N ASP A 26 6.74 -4.74 10.06
CA ASP A 26 6.33 -6.12 9.78
C ASP A 26 7.30 -6.85 8.86
N ASN A 27 7.96 -6.14 7.94
CA ASN A 27 8.83 -6.75 6.94
C ASN A 27 10.32 -6.78 7.33
N TYR A 28 10.76 -5.86 8.20
CA TYR A 28 12.20 -5.68 8.49
C TYR A 28 12.59 -5.98 9.92
N THR A 29 11.65 -6.01 10.88
CA THR A 29 12.01 -6.30 12.29
C THR A 29 12.64 -7.69 12.46
N SER A 30 12.17 -8.69 11.70
CA SER A 30 12.72 -10.05 11.73
C SER A 30 14.05 -10.20 10.99
N LEU A 31 14.44 -9.20 10.18
CA LEU A 31 15.69 -9.21 9.41
C LEU A 31 16.83 -8.52 10.16
N VAL A 32 16.52 -7.72 11.18
CA VAL A 32 17.52 -7.09 12.04
C VAL A 32 18.04 -8.11 13.05
N ASN A 33 19.36 -8.22 13.13
CA ASN A 33 20.00 -9.00 14.19
C ASN A 33 19.87 -8.24 15.51
N ASP A 34 19.32 -8.89 16.54
CA ASP A 34 19.08 -8.30 17.87
C ASP A 34 20.35 -7.72 18.52
N ASN A 35 21.53 -8.17 18.08
CA ASN A 35 22.81 -7.70 18.59
C ASN A 35 23.34 -6.42 17.89
N TYR A 36 22.60 -5.88 16.91
CA TYR A 36 23.00 -4.67 16.20
C TYR A 36 22.40 -3.45 16.89
N GLU A 37 23.29 -2.53 17.29
CA GLU A 37 22.91 -1.36 18.07
C GLU A 37 23.31 -0.06 17.36
N LEU A 38 22.45 0.96 17.43
CA LEU A 38 22.77 2.31 16.97
C LEU A 38 23.45 3.10 18.09
N VAL A 39 24.70 3.51 17.87
CA VAL A 39 25.52 4.17 18.88
C VAL A 39 26.22 5.38 18.28
N ILE A 40 26.45 6.38 19.12
CA ILE A 40 27.24 7.55 18.77
C ILE A 40 28.69 7.23 19.16
N ASN A 41 29.63 7.32 18.22
CA ASN A 41 31.06 7.13 18.52
C ASN A 41 31.63 8.35 19.27
N GLU A 42 32.90 8.27 19.65
CA GLU A 42 33.61 9.36 20.34
C GLU A 42 33.73 10.62 19.48
N ASP A 43 33.68 10.49 18.16
CA ASP A 43 33.72 11.58 17.18
C ASP A 43 32.34 12.24 16.94
N GLY A 44 31.28 11.76 17.61
CA GLY A 44 29.92 12.30 17.46
C GLY A 44 29.16 11.78 16.22
N GLU A 45 29.69 10.81 15.50
CA GLU A 45 29.08 10.16 14.35
C GLU A 45 28.16 9.00 14.75
N LEU A 46 27.09 8.80 13.98
CA LEU A 46 26.12 7.74 14.21
C LEU A 46 26.54 6.46 13.48
N ASN A 47 26.88 5.43 14.26
CA ASN A 47 27.39 4.16 13.76
C ASN A 47 26.54 2.97 14.22
N VAL A 48 26.59 1.90 13.43
CA VAL A 48 26.04 0.60 13.77
C VAL A 48 27.13 -0.21 14.46
N LYS A 49 26.90 -0.55 15.72
CA LYS A 49 27.77 -1.42 16.53
C LYS A 49 27.36 -2.87 16.30
N ILE A 50 28.34 -3.67 15.88
CA ILE A 50 28.16 -5.06 15.47
C ILE A 50 29.15 -5.93 16.24
N PRO A 51 28.75 -7.10 16.77
CA PRO A 51 29.70 -8.04 17.36
C PRO A 51 30.70 -8.53 16.29
N SER A 52 31.99 -8.54 16.62
CA SER A 52 33.01 -9.08 15.72
C SER A 52 32.82 -10.59 15.53
N LEU A 53 32.93 -11.05 14.28
CA LEU A 53 32.92 -12.47 13.96
C LEU A 53 34.26 -13.15 14.31
N GLU A 54 35.33 -12.37 14.45
CA GLU A 54 36.69 -12.87 14.69
C GLU A 54 37.01 -13.03 16.18
N LYS A 55 36.42 -12.21 17.04
CA LYS A 55 36.69 -12.19 18.49
C LYS A 55 35.42 -11.92 19.29
N ARG A 56 35.19 -12.74 20.33
CA ARG A 56 33.96 -12.73 21.15
C ARG A 56 33.65 -11.43 21.87
N ASP A 57 34.67 -10.61 22.17
CA ASP A 57 34.53 -9.41 23.01
C ASP A 57 34.84 -8.10 22.27
N GLU A 58 35.03 -8.14 20.94
CA GLU A 58 35.28 -6.94 20.13
C GLU A 58 34.04 -6.55 19.32
N TYR A 59 33.85 -5.24 19.14
CA TYR A 59 32.78 -4.69 18.32
C TYR A 59 33.36 -3.97 17.11
N VAL A 60 32.73 -4.17 15.96
CA VAL A 60 33.00 -3.42 14.73
C VAL A 60 31.96 -2.31 14.63
N TYR A 61 32.44 -1.08 14.40
CA TYR A 61 31.60 0.07 14.13
C TYR A 61 31.58 0.32 12.63
N LYS A 62 30.39 0.29 12.05
CA LYS A 62 30.17 0.60 10.64
C LYS A 62 29.32 1.84 10.48
N SER A 63 29.54 2.56 9.39
CA SER A 63 28.71 3.72 9.07
C SER A 63 27.26 3.30 8.86
N ILE A 64 26.32 4.10 9.37
CA ILE A 64 24.88 3.90 9.14
C ILE A 64 24.51 3.93 7.65
N GLY A 65 25.33 4.56 6.80
CA GLY A 65 25.15 4.62 5.34
C GLY A 65 25.31 3.28 4.62
N GLU A 66 25.96 2.30 5.26
CA GLU A 66 26.14 0.95 4.69
C GLU A 66 24.87 0.09 4.76
N TYR A 67 23.86 0.53 5.52
CA TYR A 67 22.63 -0.22 5.77
C TYR A 67 21.43 0.45 5.10
N GLU A 68 20.50 -0.37 4.62
CA GLU A 68 19.23 0.15 4.13
C GLU A 68 18.46 0.82 5.28
N TYR A 69 17.88 1.99 4.99
CA TYR A 69 17.14 2.78 5.99
C TYR A 69 16.02 2.02 6.71
N PRO A 70 15.28 1.05 6.13
CA PRO A 70 14.26 0.30 6.87
C PRO A 70 14.87 -0.59 7.96
N LEU A 71 16.05 -1.17 7.71
CA LEU A 71 16.77 -1.97 8.70
C LEU A 71 17.28 -1.09 9.84
N VAL A 72 17.89 0.05 9.49
CA VAL A 72 18.35 1.06 10.45
C VAL A 72 17.21 1.52 11.36
N MET A 73 15.99 1.69 10.82
CA MET A 73 14.83 2.09 11.61
C MET A 73 14.42 1.08 12.67
N CYS A 74 14.65 -0.21 12.40
CA CYS A 74 14.34 -1.33 13.28
C CYS A 74 15.48 -1.66 14.28
N MET A 75 16.68 -1.09 14.11
CA MET A 75 17.80 -1.32 15.03
C MET A 75 17.55 -0.73 16.42
N ARG A 76 18.06 -1.41 17.44
CA ARG A 76 17.93 -0.99 18.84
C ARG A 76 18.86 0.19 19.12
N ILE A 77 18.31 1.23 19.74
CA ILE A 77 19.13 2.26 20.40
C ILE A 77 19.30 1.81 21.86
N PRO A 78 20.54 1.58 22.33
CA PRO A 78 20.80 1.13 23.70
C PRO A 78 20.33 2.20 24.69
N ASP A 79 19.65 1.72 25.74
CA ASP A 79 18.92 2.55 26.69
C ASP A 79 19.86 3.40 27.53
N THR A 80 19.99 4.65 27.15
CA THR A 80 20.36 5.73 28.07
C THR A 80 19.09 6.52 28.31
N LYS A 81 18.71 6.83 29.55
CA LYS A 81 17.57 7.71 29.91
C LYS A 81 17.69 9.16 29.38
N ASN A 82 18.49 9.38 28.35
CA ASN A 82 18.90 10.64 27.78
C ASN A 82 18.08 10.94 26.51
N VAL A 83 17.13 11.86 26.63
CA VAL A 83 16.26 12.31 25.52
C VAL A 83 17.06 13.01 24.42
N ASP A 84 18.14 13.70 24.76
CA ASP A 84 18.96 14.43 23.79
C ASP A 84 19.70 13.47 22.86
N LYS A 85 20.14 12.32 23.38
CA LYS A 85 20.74 11.25 22.56
C LYS A 85 19.74 10.73 21.52
N TYR A 86 18.49 10.51 21.92
CA TYR A 86 17.43 10.06 21.02
C TYR A 86 17.11 11.08 19.94
N ASN A 87 17.02 12.36 20.31
CA ASN A 87 16.81 13.45 19.35
C ASN A 87 17.98 13.60 18.38
N TYR A 88 19.21 13.43 18.86
CA TYR A 88 20.41 13.46 18.01
C TYR A 88 20.44 12.32 16.99
N VAL A 89 20.19 11.08 17.45
CA VAL A 89 20.10 9.90 16.58
C VAL A 89 19.02 10.11 15.51
N LEU A 90 17.83 10.58 15.92
CA LEU A 90 16.74 10.87 15.00
C LEU A 90 17.11 11.99 14.00
N GLY A 91 17.74 13.06 14.47
CA GLY A 91 18.19 14.17 13.63
C GLY A 91 19.16 13.72 12.54
N LYS A 92 20.18 12.95 12.91
CA LYS A 92 21.17 12.38 11.96
C LYS A 92 20.54 11.39 10.99
N PHE A 93 19.62 10.56 11.46
CA PHE A 93 18.87 9.68 10.59
C PHE A 93 18.02 10.46 9.56
N MET A 94 17.32 11.51 9.99
CA MET A 94 16.54 12.35 9.08
C MET A 94 17.42 13.12 8.09
N GLU A 95 18.61 13.58 8.50
CA GLU A 95 19.58 14.21 7.58
C GLU A 95 19.95 13.29 6.41
N LEU A 96 20.10 11.99 6.66
CA LEU A 96 20.53 11.01 5.66
C LEU A 96 19.39 10.40 4.84
N TYR A 97 18.21 10.23 5.44
CA TYR A 97 17.16 9.36 4.89
C TYR A 97 15.79 10.03 4.72
N LYS A 98 15.64 11.32 5.04
CA LYS A 98 14.36 12.03 4.89
C LYS A 98 13.76 11.91 3.49
N ASP A 99 14.55 12.14 2.44
CA ASP A 99 14.04 12.07 1.06
C ASP A 99 13.52 10.67 0.69
N LYS A 100 14.17 9.62 1.21
CA LYS A 100 13.74 8.22 1.00
C LYS A 100 12.44 7.91 1.76
N LEU A 101 12.29 8.45 2.98
CA LEU A 101 11.05 8.33 3.76
C LEU A 101 9.89 9.10 3.13
N ASP A 102 10.13 10.31 2.62
CA ASP A 102 9.10 11.10 1.96
C ASP A 102 8.62 10.40 0.67
N LEU A 103 9.53 9.77 -0.08
CA LEU A 103 9.18 8.89 -1.21
C LEU A 103 8.34 7.69 -0.77
N LEU A 104 8.71 7.02 0.31
CA LEU A 104 7.95 5.91 0.87
C LEU A 104 6.52 6.33 1.24
N PHE A 105 6.35 7.44 1.96
CA PHE A 105 5.03 7.92 2.35
C PHE A 105 4.18 8.35 1.15
N LYS A 106 4.82 8.90 0.10
CA LYS A 106 4.15 9.20 -1.16
C LYS A 106 3.68 7.94 -1.88
N ASP A 107 4.49 6.89 -1.89
CA ASP A 107 4.14 5.58 -2.47
C ASP A 107 2.98 4.95 -1.68
N VAL A 108 3.02 4.94 -0.35
CA VAL A 108 1.93 4.46 0.54
C VAL A 108 0.61 5.16 0.23
N ASN A 109 0.63 6.50 0.14
CA ASN A 109 -0.56 7.28 -0.19
C ASN A 109 -1.12 6.95 -1.59
N THR A 110 -0.23 6.74 -2.56
CA THR A 110 -0.60 6.37 -3.93
C THR A 110 -1.32 5.02 -3.96
N ILE A 111 -0.90 4.08 -3.13
CA ILE A 111 -1.48 2.74 -3.02
C ILE A 111 -2.83 2.78 -2.29
N GLU A 112 -2.97 3.54 -1.22
CA GLU A 112 -4.27 3.69 -0.55
C GLU A 112 -5.32 4.27 -1.50
N LYS A 113 -4.94 5.27 -2.30
CA LYS A 113 -5.80 5.81 -3.36
C LYS A 113 -6.15 4.76 -4.42
N LEU A 114 -5.18 3.92 -4.82
CA LEU A 114 -5.43 2.81 -5.74
C LEU A 114 -6.48 1.85 -5.14
N LYS A 115 -6.28 1.43 -3.90
CA LYS A 115 -7.19 0.50 -3.20
C LYS A 115 -8.61 1.06 -3.13
N GLU A 116 -8.76 2.32 -2.75
CA GLU A 116 -10.08 2.98 -2.75
C GLU A 116 -10.71 3.03 -4.14
N ASN A 117 -9.93 3.36 -5.17
CA ASN A 117 -10.42 3.44 -6.54
C ASN A 117 -10.82 2.07 -7.10
N VAL A 118 -10.09 1.01 -6.77
CA VAL A 118 -10.45 -0.37 -7.13
C VAL A 118 -11.76 -0.77 -6.46
N VAL A 119 -11.92 -0.51 -5.15
CA VAL A 119 -13.16 -0.82 -4.41
C VAL A 119 -14.35 -0.03 -4.96
N LYS A 120 -14.19 1.27 -5.21
CA LYS A 120 -15.25 2.12 -5.80
C LYS A 120 -15.63 1.65 -7.20
N THR A 121 -14.64 1.30 -8.03
CA THR A 121 -14.86 0.79 -9.38
C THR A 121 -15.64 -0.53 -9.33
N LYS A 122 -15.26 -1.46 -8.45
CA LYS A 122 -16.01 -2.70 -8.22
C LYS A 122 -17.46 -2.44 -7.81
N ASN A 123 -17.67 -1.63 -6.77
CA ASN A 123 -19.03 -1.33 -6.28
C ASN A 123 -19.92 -0.71 -7.37
N ARG A 124 -19.37 0.19 -8.19
CA ARG A 124 -20.11 0.82 -9.31
C ARG A 124 -20.50 -0.21 -10.36
N ILE A 125 -19.57 -1.09 -10.68
CA ILE A 125 -19.77 -2.14 -11.66
C ILE A 125 -20.84 -3.12 -11.14
N ASP A 126 -20.74 -3.59 -9.90
CA ASP A 126 -21.70 -4.52 -9.32
C ASP A 126 -23.08 -3.88 -9.21
N TYR A 127 -23.16 -2.62 -8.79
CA TYR A 127 -24.40 -1.83 -8.82
C TYR A 127 -25.01 -1.77 -10.22
N THR A 128 -24.21 -1.52 -11.26
CA THR A 128 -24.68 -1.47 -12.65
C THR A 128 -25.20 -2.84 -13.10
N THR A 129 -24.51 -3.92 -12.75
CA THR A 129 -24.94 -5.29 -13.04
C THR A 129 -26.28 -5.61 -12.35
N TYR A 130 -26.40 -5.40 -11.04
CA TYR A 130 -27.65 -5.67 -10.31
C TYR A 130 -28.80 -4.76 -10.76
N ALA A 131 -28.55 -3.49 -11.03
CA ALA A 131 -29.56 -2.57 -11.56
C ALA A 131 -30.03 -3.02 -12.96
N SER A 132 -29.12 -3.52 -13.81
CA SER A 132 -29.47 -4.03 -15.14
C SER A 132 -30.32 -5.29 -15.09
N ILE A 133 -30.03 -6.21 -14.16
CA ILE A 133 -30.85 -7.41 -13.91
C ILE A 133 -32.24 -7.00 -13.43
N PHE A 134 -32.31 -6.08 -12.46
CA PHE A 134 -33.57 -5.60 -11.89
C PHE A 134 -34.46 -4.90 -12.94
N LEU A 135 -33.89 -4.01 -13.75
CA LEU A 135 -34.61 -3.35 -14.85
C LEU A 135 -35.08 -4.35 -15.91
N GLY A 136 -34.27 -5.37 -16.22
CA GLY A 136 -34.64 -6.44 -17.14
C GLY A 136 -35.86 -7.23 -16.66
N VAL A 137 -35.88 -7.60 -15.36
CA VAL A 137 -37.01 -8.32 -14.76
C VAL A 137 -38.28 -7.47 -14.75
N ILE A 138 -38.20 -6.20 -14.32
CA ILE A 138 -39.36 -5.30 -14.33
C ILE A 138 -39.86 -5.06 -15.76
N GLY A 139 -38.96 -4.84 -16.71
CA GLY A 139 -39.31 -4.66 -18.12
C GLY A 139 -40.02 -5.88 -18.71
N ALA A 140 -39.55 -7.09 -18.38
CA ALA A 140 -40.18 -8.34 -18.80
C ALA A 140 -41.59 -8.52 -18.18
N ILE A 141 -41.75 -8.22 -16.89
CA ILE A 141 -43.05 -8.28 -16.21
C ILE A 141 -44.03 -7.26 -16.83
N ALA A 142 -43.57 -6.03 -17.08
CA ALA A 142 -44.38 -4.98 -17.70
C ALA A 142 -44.84 -5.39 -19.11
N LEU A 143 -43.98 -6.02 -19.90
CA LEU A 143 -44.31 -6.54 -21.23
C LEU A 143 -45.34 -7.69 -21.22
N CYS A 144 -45.48 -8.42 -20.10
CA CYS A 144 -46.45 -9.50 -19.95
C CYS A 144 -47.81 -9.02 -19.44
N ILE A 145 -47.84 -7.96 -18.62
CA ILE A 145 -49.06 -7.47 -17.95
C ILE A 145 -49.74 -6.34 -18.75
N VAL A 146 -48.95 -5.49 -19.41
CA VAL A 146 -49.46 -4.30 -20.09
C VAL A 146 -49.63 -4.57 -21.57
N ASP A 147 -50.83 -4.31 -22.08
CA ASP A 147 -51.18 -4.51 -23.48
C ASP A 147 -50.67 -3.35 -24.35
N PHE A 148 -49.37 -3.36 -24.63
CA PHE A 148 -48.73 -2.36 -25.47
C PHE A 148 -49.06 -2.54 -26.95
N PHE A 149 -49.18 -1.43 -27.68
CA PHE A 149 -49.23 -1.48 -29.15
C PHE A 149 -48.01 -2.23 -29.73
N PRO A 150 -48.16 -2.95 -30.86
CA PRO A 150 -47.13 -3.84 -31.41
C PRO A 150 -45.77 -3.16 -31.66
N THR A 151 -45.80 -1.90 -32.11
CA THR A 151 -44.62 -1.06 -32.35
C THR A 151 -43.90 -0.74 -31.05
N THR A 152 -44.62 -0.33 -30.01
CA THR A 152 -44.06 0.01 -28.69
C THR A 152 -43.47 -1.21 -28.00
N ARG A 153 -44.15 -2.36 -28.10
CA ARG A 153 -43.66 -3.66 -27.61
C ARG A 153 -42.33 -4.05 -28.26
N SER A 154 -42.23 -3.90 -29.57
CA SER A 154 -41.00 -4.20 -30.32
C SER A 154 -39.83 -3.29 -29.92
N ILE A 155 -40.10 -1.99 -29.71
CA ILE A 155 -39.10 -1.02 -29.23
C ILE A 155 -38.60 -1.38 -27.82
N PHE A 156 -39.51 -1.77 -26.90
CA PHE A 156 -39.13 -2.19 -25.56
C PHE A 156 -38.26 -3.46 -25.54
N ILE A 157 -38.62 -4.46 -26.36
CA ILE A 157 -37.83 -5.69 -26.49
C ILE A 157 -36.42 -5.38 -27.01
N LEU A 158 -36.32 -4.57 -28.06
CA LEU A 158 -35.03 -4.12 -28.59
C LEU A 158 -34.21 -3.36 -27.54
N GLY A 159 -34.85 -2.48 -26.76
CA GLY A 159 -34.20 -1.74 -25.68
C GLY A 159 -33.63 -2.64 -24.59
N ILE A 160 -34.37 -3.66 -24.16
CA ILE A 160 -33.92 -4.63 -23.15
C ILE A 160 -32.71 -5.43 -23.67
N ILE A 161 -32.75 -5.90 -24.93
CA ILE A 161 -31.65 -6.65 -25.54
C ILE A 161 -30.39 -5.78 -25.63
N LEU A 162 -30.52 -4.54 -26.11
CA LEU A 162 -29.39 -3.61 -26.26
C LEU A 162 -28.77 -3.28 -24.91
N PHE A 163 -29.59 -3.11 -23.87
CA PHE A 163 -29.13 -2.84 -22.50
C PHE A 163 -28.39 -4.04 -21.90
N PHE A 164 -28.86 -5.26 -22.16
CA PHE A 164 -28.18 -6.50 -21.74
C PHE A 164 -26.81 -6.66 -22.41
N ILE A 165 -26.73 -6.42 -23.72
CA ILE A 165 -25.46 -6.47 -24.46
C ILE A 165 -24.48 -5.43 -23.90
N LEU A 166 -24.94 -4.20 -23.65
CA LEU A 166 -24.09 -3.16 -23.07
C LEU A 166 -23.58 -3.55 -21.67
N SER A 167 -24.46 -4.09 -20.82
CA SER A 167 -24.10 -4.55 -19.47
C SER A 167 -23.08 -5.68 -19.54
N LEU A 168 -23.26 -6.66 -20.44
CA LEU A 168 -22.31 -7.75 -20.67
C LEU A 168 -20.94 -7.25 -21.15
N VAL A 169 -20.90 -6.27 -22.07
CA VAL A 169 -19.64 -5.68 -22.55
C VAL A 169 -18.90 -4.95 -21.41
N ILE A 170 -19.64 -4.23 -20.56
CA ILE A 170 -19.09 -3.60 -19.34
C ILE A 170 -18.61 -4.68 -18.35
N GLN A 171 -19.33 -5.80 -18.24
CA GLN A 171 -18.98 -6.92 -17.37
C GLN A 171 -17.72 -7.68 -17.83
N LEU A 172 -17.57 -7.89 -19.14
CA LEU A 172 -16.41 -8.54 -19.75
C LEU A 172 -15.16 -7.66 -19.74
N SER A 173 -15.33 -6.33 -19.71
CA SER A 173 -14.22 -5.38 -19.63
C SER A 173 -13.78 -5.05 -18.20
N LYS A 174 -14.44 -5.59 -17.15
CA LYS A 174 -14.11 -5.38 -15.72
C LYS A 174 -12.64 -5.64 -15.42
N GLU A 175 -12.17 -6.84 -15.77
CA GLU A 175 -10.81 -7.28 -15.44
C GLU A 175 -9.77 -6.43 -16.16
N ASN A 176 -9.98 -6.13 -17.44
CA ASN A 176 -9.08 -5.28 -18.21
C ASN A 176 -9.03 -3.83 -17.72
N GLN A 177 -10.15 -3.27 -17.24
CA GLN A 177 -10.16 -1.93 -16.67
C GLN A 177 -9.45 -1.88 -15.32
N ILE A 178 -9.73 -2.82 -14.42
CA ILE A 178 -9.07 -2.91 -13.11
C ILE A 178 -7.57 -3.14 -13.31
N LYS A 179 -7.18 -4.04 -14.21
CA LYS A 179 -5.78 -4.34 -14.54
C LYS A 179 -5.02 -3.09 -15.02
N LYS A 180 -5.60 -2.32 -15.96
CA LYS A 180 -5.00 -1.06 -16.45
C LYS A 180 -4.84 -0.02 -15.33
N ILE A 181 -5.80 0.07 -14.42
CA ILE A 181 -5.72 0.97 -13.27
C ILE A 181 -4.56 0.54 -12.36
N ILE A 182 -4.46 -0.74 -12.03
CA ILE A 182 -3.37 -1.26 -11.19
C ILE A 182 -2.00 -1.07 -11.87
N ASP A 183 -1.87 -1.40 -13.16
CA ASP A 183 -0.63 -1.24 -13.92
C ASP A 183 -0.18 0.24 -13.97
N GLY A 184 -1.14 1.16 -14.15
CA GLY A 184 -0.87 2.61 -14.12
C GLY A 184 -0.29 3.07 -12.78
N TYR A 185 -0.87 2.63 -11.66
CA TYR A 185 -0.36 2.98 -10.33
C TYR A 185 0.97 2.28 -10.01
N LEU A 186 1.15 1.02 -10.41
CA LEU A 186 2.43 0.31 -10.29
C LEU A 186 3.57 1.02 -11.02
N SER A 187 3.29 1.67 -12.16
CA SER A 187 4.29 2.44 -12.90
C SER A 187 4.75 3.71 -12.19
N VAL A 188 3.95 4.23 -11.25
CA VAL A 188 4.23 5.47 -10.50
C VAL A 188 5.05 5.18 -9.24
N ILE A 189 4.97 3.95 -8.71
CA ILE A 189 5.71 3.52 -7.51
C ILE A 189 7.18 3.39 -7.85
N LYS A 190 8.01 4.19 -7.17
CA LYS A 190 9.45 4.24 -7.43
C LYS A 190 10.26 3.31 -6.53
N THR A 191 9.71 2.93 -5.38
CA THR A 191 10.41 2.07 -4.43
C THR A 191 10.34 0.59 -4.85
N GLU A 192 11.47 -0.01 -5.23
CA GLU A 192 11.56 -1.39 -5.76
C GLU A 192 10.96 -2.44 -4.82
N TRP A 193 11.28 -2.34 -3.53
CA TRP A 193 10.74 -3.24 -2.51
C TRP A 193 9.20 -3.21 -2.50
N TYR A 194 8.62 -2.01 -2.54
CA TYR A 194 7.18 -1.81 -2.55
C TYR A 194 6.53 -2.30 -3.84
N LYS A 195 7.20 -2.09 -4.98
CA LYS A 195 6.79 -2.66 -6.28
C LYS A 195 6.72 -4.18 -6.22
N LYS A 196 7.68 -4.84 -5.54
CA LYS A 196 7.69 -6.30 -5.34
C LYS A 196 6.56 -6.78 -4.42
N GLN A 197 6.27 -6.04 -3.35
CA GLN A 197 5.15 -6.32 -2.45
C GLN A 197 3.80 -6.19 -3.17
N LEU A 198 3.57 -5.09 -3.91
CA LEU A 198 2.36 -4.94 -4.72
C LEU A 198 2.26 -5.96 -5.83
N SER A 199 3.37 -6.38 -6.45
CA SER A 199 3.31 -7.41 -7.49
C SER A 199 2.83 -8.75 -6.92
N LYS A 200 3.11 -9.04 -5.64
CA LYS A 200 2.55 -10.20 -4.93
C LYS A 200 1.07 -10.00 -4.59
N GLU A 201 0.72 -8.81 -4.10
CA GLU A 201 -0.68 -8.44 -3.84
C GLU A 201 -1.48 -8.19 -5.13
N TYR A 202 -0.85 -8.09 -6.29
CA TYR A 202 -1.49 -7.88 -7.59
C TYR A 202 -2.45 -9.03 -7.91
N ALA A 203 -2.00 -10.27 -7.66
CA ALA A 203 -2.84 -11.44 -7.77
C ALA A 203 -4.03 -11.37 -6.79
N PHE A 204 -3.84 -10.82 -5.59
CA PHE A 204 -4.89 -10.62 -4.58
C PHE A 204 -5.86 -9.49 -4.95
N LEU A 205 -5.38 -8.36 -5.48
CA LEU A 205 -6.18 -7.22 -5.93
C LEU A 205 -6.98 -7.55 -7.18
N CYS A 206 -6.40 -8.36 -8.09
CA CYS A 206 -7.11 -8.95 -9.21
C CYS A 206 -8.10 -10.04 -8.76
N ASN A 207 -7.75 -10.89 -7.78
CA ASN A 207 -8.68 -11.89 -7.22
C ASN A 207 -9.79 -11.28 -6.36
N LEU A 208 -9.61 -10.06 -5.83
CA LEU A 208 -10.69 -9.28 -5.23
C LEU A 208 -11.78 -8.90 -6.24
N ALA A 209 -11.51 -9.07 -7.55
CA ALA A 209 -12.46 -8.92 -8.64
C ALA A 209 -13.16 -10.23 -9.07
N GLY A 210 -12.69 -11.40 -8.59
CA GLY A 210 -13.40 -12.69 -8.71
C GLY A 210 -14.40 -12.89 -7.58
#